data_AF-A0A1S2Y7J0-F1
#
_entry.id   AF-A0A1S2Y7J0-F1
#
_cell.length_a   1.000
_cell.length_b   1.000
_cell.length_c   1.000
_cell.angle_alpha   90.00
_cell.angle_beta   90.00
_cell.angle_gamma   90.00
#
_symmetry.space_group_name_H-M   'P 1'
#
loop_
_entity.id
_entity.type
_entity.pdbx_description
1 polymer ?
#
loop_
_entity_poly.entity_id
_entity_poly.type
_entity_poly.pdbx_seq_one_letter_code
_entity_poly.pdbx_strand_id
1 'polypeptide(L)'
;MGLFRVCEDLENMDGLHMIFKIVKGIILLNSPPILERIFKEEFIVDIIGALEYDPEITCVQHHREFLKDHVVFKEAIPIKDPIALAKIHQTYRVGYLKDVVLARVLDDTTSATITSIIHANNAFVIAMLKDDNTFIQELFARLKSPTTSQESKKNLVGLVKDILSFASLAIIGVCEILN
;
A
#
# COMPACT_ATOMS: atom_id res chain seq x y z
N MET A 1 15.71 -1.29 -11.71
CA MET A 1 14.50 -1.55 -12.51
C MET A 1 14.63 -1.19 -14.00
N GLY A 2 15.70 -0.53 -14.47
CA GLY A 2 15.85 -0.23 -15.91
C GLY A 2 15.81 -1.46 -16.83
N LEU A 3 16.44 -2.56 -16.43
CA LEU A 3 16.38 -3.83 -17.19
C LEU A 3 14.97 -4.40 -17.31
N PHE A 4 14.18 -4.33 -16.23
CA PHE A 4 12.79 -4.80 -16.24
C PHE A 4 11.96 -4.06 -17.29
N ARG A 5 12.02 -2.72 -17.29
CA ARG A 5 11.31 -1.90 -18.28
C ARG A 5 11.75 -2.19 -19.72
N VAL A 6 13.06 -2.40 -19.94
CA VAL A 6 13.57 -2.80 -21.26
C VAL A 6 13.01 -4.18 -21.69
N CYS A 7 12.91 -5.14 -20.77
CA CYS A 7 12.29 -6.43 -21.07
C CYS A 7 10.79 -6.28 -21.39
N GLU A 8 10.07 -5.39 -20.71
CA GLU A 8 8.67 -5.08 -21.02
C GLU A 8 8.52 -4.45 -22.40
N ASP A 9 9.32 -3.41 -22.69
CA ASP A 9 9.27 -2.67 -23.95
C ASP A 9 9.60 -3.56 -25.17
N LEU A 10 10.42 -4.60 -24.97
CA LEU A 10 10.81 -5.56 -25.99
C LEU A 10 9.92 -6.82 -26.01
N GLU A 11 8.90 -6.90 -25.15
CA GLU A 11 8.04 -8.08 -24.96
C GLU A 11 8.86 -9.37 -24.71
N ASN A 12 10.01 -9.25 -24.05
CA ASN A 12 10.92 -10.36 -23.78
C ASN A 12 10.42 -11.20 -22.59
N MET A 13 9.50 -12.12 -22.86
CA MET A 13 8.85 -12.97 -21.86
C MET A 13 9.83 -13.82 -21.05
N ASP A 14 10.89 -14.36 -21.65
CA ASP A 14 11.89 -15.14 -20.92
C ASP A 14 12.63 -14.28 -19.88
N GLY A 15 12.95 -13.04 -20.28
CA GLY A 15 13.53 -12.04 -19.37
C GLY A 15 12.57 -11.68 -18.24
N LEU A 16 11.29 -11.46 -18.55
CA LEU A 16 10.25 -11.11 -17.57
C LEU A 16 10.01 -12.23 -16.57
N HIS A 17 9.91 -13.49 -17.02
CA HIS A 17 9.81 -14.66 -16.14
C HIS A 17 11.05 -14.83 -15.24
N MET A 18 12.24 -14.53 -15.76
CA MET A 18 13.46 -14.56 -14.95
C MET A 18 13.43 -13.48 -13.85
N ILE A 19 13.03 -12.26 -14.21
CA ILE A 19 12.90 -11.14 -13.28
C ILE A 19 11.85 -11.44 -12.21
N PHE A 20 10.70 -12.02 -12.59
CA PHE A 20 9.68 -12.51 -11.65
C PHE A 20 10.30 -13.43 -10.60
N LYS A 21 11.03 -14.47 -11.03
CA LYS A 21 11.66 -15.44 -10.12
C LYS A 21 12.66 -14.78 -9.18
N ILE A 22 13.45 -13.83 -9.68
CA ILE A 22 14.42 -13.07 -8.88
C ILE A 22 13.70 -12.23 -7.82
N VAL A 23 12.69 -11.45 -8.21
CA VAL A 23 11.93 -10.59 -7.29
C VAL A 23 11.20 -11.41 -6.24
N LYS A 24 10.51 -12.48 -6.65
CA LYS A 24 9.87 -13.44 -5.74
C LYS A 24 10.90 -14.03 -4.77
N GLY A 25 12.05 -14.47 -5.27
CA GLY A 25 13.14 -14.98 -4.45
C GLY A 25 13.64 -13.97 -3.41
N ILE A 26 13.86 -12.71 -3.81
CA ILE A 26 14.28 -11.62 -2.91
C ILE A 26 13.28 -11.41 -1.77
N ILE A 27 11.98 -11.47 -2.06
CA ILE A 27 10.95 -11.31 -1.03
C ILE A 27 10.96 -12.51 -0.07
N LEU A 28 11.06 -13.73 -0.61
CA LEU A 28 11.08 -14.97 0.17
C LEU A 28 12.39 -15.19 0.96
N LEU A 29 13.46 -14.44 0.69
CA LEU A 29 14.62 -14.37 1.59
C LEU A 29 14.27 -13.78 2.96
N ASN A 30 13.13 -13.07 3.07
CA ASN A 30 12.61 -12.48 4.30
C ASN A 30 13.64 -11.67 5.09
N SER A 31 14.42 -10.83 4.38
CA SER A 31 15.40 -9.92 4.98
C SER A 31 14.76 -8.54 5.17
N PRO A 32 14.48 -8.09 6.42
CA PRO A 32 13.78 -6.83 6.65
C PRO A 32 14.45 -5.60 6.00
N PRO A 33 15.78 -5.41 6.06
CA PRO A 33 16.42 -4.28 5.40
C PRO A 33 16.25 -4.27 3.87
N ILE A 34 16.17 -5.45 3.26
CA ILE A 34 15.94 -5.59 1.81
C ILE A 34 14.48 -5.29 1.50
N LEU A 35 13.54 -5.88 2.26
CA LEU A 35 12.10 -5.64 2.11
C LEU A 35 11.78 -4.15 2.24
N GLU A 36 12.29 -3.49 3.29
CA GLU A 36 12.14 -2.05 3.48
C GLU A 36 12.71 -1.23 2.31
N ARG A 37 13.80 -1.68 1.69
CA ARG A 37 14.39 -1.01 0.52
C ARG A 37 13.53 -1.18 -0.72
N ILE A 38 13.12 -2.39 -1.07
CA ILE A 38 12.36 -2.67 -2.29
C ILE A 38 10.91 -2.14 -2.21
N PHE A 39 10.38 -1.96 -0.99
CA PHE A 39 9.06 -1.40 -0.79
C PHE A 39 9.01 0.12 -0.87
N LYS A 40 10.13 0.82 -1.04
CA LYS A 40 10.13 2.29 -1.20
C LYS A 40 9.34 2.71 -2.44
N GLU A 41 8.80 3.92 -2.39
CA GLU A 41 7.99 4.53 -3.47
C GLU A 41 8.66 4.41 -4.85
N GLU A 42 9.97 4.61 -4.91
CA GLU A 42 10.78 4.56 -6.13
C GLU A 42 10.88 3.15 -6.76
N PHE A 43 10.53 2.08 -6.04
CA PHE A 43 10.66 0.69 -6.51
C PHE A 43 9.36 -0.11 -6.46
N ILE A 44 8.48 0.13 -5.48
CA ILE A 44 7.34 -0.75 -5.19
C ILE A 44 6.44 -1.01 -6.41
N VAL A 45 6.23 0.00 -7.27
CA VAL A 45 5.41 -0.14 -8.48
C VAL A 45 6.08 -1.06 -9.50
N ASP A 46 7.39 -0.92 -9.70
CA ASP A 46 8.14 -1.81 -10.60
C ASP A 46 8.27 -3.22 -9.99
N ILE A 47 8.32 -3.36 -8.66
CA ILE A 47 8.32 -4.66 -7.96
C ILE A 47 6.99 -5.38 -8.18
N ILE A 48 5.87 -4.67 -8.03
CA ILE A 48 4.54 -5.22 -8.35
C ILE A 48 4.46 -5.60 -9.83
N GLY A 49 4.96 -4.73 -10.72
CA GLY A 49 5.05 -5.00 -12.16
C GLY A 49 5.83 -6.26 -12.51
N ALA A 50 6.99 -6.46 -11.89
CA ALA A 50 7.78 -7.67 -12.08
C ALA A 50 7.02 -8.95 -11.65
N LEU A 51 6.12 -8.83 -10.68
CA LEU A 51 5.31 -9.93 -10.17
C LEU A 51 4.05 -10.22 -11.00
N GLU A 52 3.77 -9.44 -12.05
CA GLU A 52 2.67 -9.65 -13.00
C GLU A 52 2.94 -10.83 -13.95
N TYR A 53 4.20 -11.20 -14.12
CA TYR A 53 4.70 -12.16 -15.10
C TYR A 53 5.02 -13.52 -14.45
N ASP A 54 4.08 -14.08 -13.70
CA ASP A 54 4.24 -15.40 -13.11
C ASP A 54 4.26 -16.49 -14.21
N PRO A 55 5.36 -17.24 -14.39
CA PRO A 55 5.44 -18.30 -15.39
C PRO A 55 4.48 -19.48 -15.14
N GLU A 56 3.90 -19.59 -13.94
CA GLU A 56 2.90 -20.60 -13.60
C GLU A 56 1.48 -20.20 -13.99
N ILE A 57 1.27 -18.95 -14.43
CA ILE A 57 -0.03 -18.41 -14.85
C ILE A 57 0.00 -18.12 -16.35
N THR A 58 -1.04 -18.52 -17.06
CA THR A 58 -1.13 -18.40 -18.53
C THR A 58 -1.33 -16.97 -19.02
N CYS A 59 -1.77 -16.05 -18.16
CA CYS A 59 -1.98 -14.64 -18.48
C CYS A 59 -1.23 -13.72 -17.52
N VAL A 60 -0.76 -12.59 -18.05
CA VAL A 60 -0.15 -11.52 -17.26
C VAL A 60 -1.19 -10.95 -16.29
N GLN A 61 -0.81 -10.78 -15.04
CA GLN A 61 -1.70 -10.24 -14.01
C GLN A 61 -1.61 -8.70 -14.02
N HIS A 62 -2.66 -7.97 -14.38
CA HIS A 62 -2.61 -6.51 -14.55
C HIS A 62 -2.72 -5.72 -13.23
N HIS A 63 -1.83 -6.00 -12.26
CA HIS A 63 -1.85 -5.42 -10.92
C HIS A 63 -1.59 -3.91 -10.89
N ARG A 64 -0.63 -3.40 -11.68
CA ARG A 64 -0.32 -1.98 -11.79
C ARG A 64 -1.47 -1.19 -12.41
N GLU A 65 -2.14 -1.77 -13.41
CA GLU A 65 -3.34 -1.18 -14.01
C GLU A 65 -4.46 -1.09 -12.98
N PHE A 66 -4.73 -2.17 -12.24
CA PHE A 66 -5.70 -2.17 -11.15
C PHE A 66 -5.40 -1.07 -10.11
N LEU A 67 -4.15 -0.98 -9.63
CA LEU A 67 -3.73 0.03 -8.66
C LEU A 67 -3.77 1.46 -9.18
N LYS A 68 -3.75 1.66 -10.50
CA LYS A 68 -3.81 2.96 -11.13
C LYS A 68 -5.26 3.38 -11.40
N ASP A 69 -6.05 2.48 -11.94
CA ASP A 69 -7.34 2.80 -12.55
C ASP A 69 -8.53 2.54 -11.61
N HIS A 70 -8.38 1.62 -10.65
CA HIS A 70 -9.49 1.19 -9.79
C HIS A 70 -9.35 1.66 -8.35
N VAL A 71 -8.23 2.28 -8.00
CA VAL A 71 -7.81 2.52 -6.62
C VAL A 71 -7.74 4.02 -6.37
N VAL A 72 -8.74 4.55 -5.64
CA VAL A 72 -8.87 5.99 -5.37
C VAL A 72 -8.58 6.33 -3.92
N PHE A 73 -7.51 7.09 -3.68
CA PHE A 73 -7.24 7.64 -2.36
C PHE A 73 -8.28 8.72 -2.00
N LYS A 74 -9.02 8.50 -0.91
CA LYS A 74 -10.11 9.36 -0.41
C LYS A 74 -9.79 9.89 0.98
N GLU A 75 -9.60 11.20 1.10
CA GLU A 75 -9.28 11.79 2.40
C GLU A 75 -10.54 12.27 3.12
N ALA A 76 -10.81 11.75 4.32
CA ALA A 76 -11.86 12.30 5.19
C ALA A 76 -11.49 13.70 5.71
N ILE A 77 -10.19 13.91 5.93
CA ILE A 77 -9.55 15.17 6.29
C ILE A 77 -8.26 15.27 5.47
N PRO A 78 -8.01 16.38 4.77
CA PRO A 78 -6.80 16.54 3.97
C PRO A 78 -5.53 16.41 4.82
N ILE A 79 -4.61 15.53 4.41
CA ILE A 79 -3.30 15.33 5.01
C ILE A 79 -2.30 16.17 4.23
N LYS A 80 -1.69 17.17 4.88
CA LYS A 80 -0.81 18.14 4.21
C LYS A 80 0.63 17.65 4.05
N ASP A 81 1.08 16.75 4.92
CA ASP A 81 2.46 16.31 4.94
C ASP A 81 2.71 15.26 3.82
N PRO A 82 3.58 15.57 2.83
CA PRO A 82 3.86 14.66 1.72
C PRO A 82 4.55 13.37 2.16
N ILE A 83 5.28 13.38 3.29
CA ILE A 83 5.94 12.19 3.84
C ILE A 83 4.88 11.25 4.44
N ALA A 84 3.89 11.80 5.15
CA ALA A 84 2.77 11.02 5.67
C ALA A 84 1.97 10.39 4.51
N LEU A 85 1.65 11.17 3.48
CA LEU A 85 0.98 10.69 2.27
C LEU A 85 1.76 9.57 1.58
N ALA A 86 3.06 9.76 1.35
CA ALA A 86 3.92 8.74 0.75
C ALA A 86 3.91 7.44 1.58
N LYS A 87 3.91 7.54 2.91
CA LYS A 87 3.82 6.37 3.80
C LYS A 87 2.47 5.68 3.73
N ILE A 88 1.37 6.41 3.62
CA ILE A 88 0.03 5.83 3.45
C ILE A 88 -0.05 5.03 2.13
N HIS A 89 0.40 5.62 1.02
CA HIS A 89 0.42 4.93 -0.27
C HIS A 89 1.35 3.72 -0.26
N GLN A 90 2.52 3.83 0.36
CA GLN A 90 3.43 2.72 0.56
C GLN A 90 2.74 1.58 1.34
N THR A 91 2.11 1.88 2.48
CA THR A 91 1.38 0.90 3.30
C THR A 91 0.33 0.15 2.48
N TYR A 92 -0.46 0.86 1.67
CA TYR A 92 -1.49 0.24 0.85
C TYR A 92 -0.89 -0.72 -0.18
N ARG A 93 0.14 -0.27 -0.93
CA ARG A 93 0.77 -1.11 -1.97
C ARG A 93 1.47 -2.33 -1.38
N VAL A 94 2.11 -2.19 -0.21
CA VAL A 94 2.71 -3.32 0.51
C VAL A 94 1.65 -4.29 1.01
N GLY A 95 0.51 -3.78 1.51
CA GLY A 95 -0.65 -4.60 1.86
C GLY A 95 -1.21 -5.36 0.67
N TYR A 96 -1.45 -4.67 -0.45
CA TYR A 96 -1.90 -5.29 -1.70
C TYR A 96 -0.93 -6.37 -2.20
N LEU A 97 0.37 -6.08 -2.16
CA LEU A 97 1.40 -7.04 -2.52
C LEU A 97 1.32 -8.31 -1.64
N LYS A 98 1.13 -8.15 -0.33
CA LYS A 98 1.03 -9.26 0.63
C LYS A 98 -0.26 -10.07 0.45
N ASP A 99 -1.41 -9.39 0.43
CA ASP A 99 -2.74 -9.98 0.55
C ASP A 99 -3.38 -10.35 -0.80
N VAL A 100 -2.86 -9.83 -1.91
CA VAL A 100 -3.38 -10.11 -3.26
C VAL A 100 -2.32 -10.75 -4.16
N VAL A 101 -1.19 -10.07 -4.36
CA VAL A 101 -0.18 -10.53 -5.34
C VAL A 101 0.52 -11.81 -4.87
N LEU A 102 0.90 -11.88 -3.59
CA LEU A 102 1.71 -12.97 -3.03
C LEU A 102 0.95 -13.87 -2.06
N ALA A 103 -0.37 -13.72 -1.95
CA ALA A 103 -1.20 -14.40 -0.95
C ALA A 103 -1.06 -15.94 -0.94
N ARG A 104 -0.71 -16.53 -2.09
CA ARG A 104 -0.57 -17.99 -2.26
C ARG A 104 0.86 -18.51 -2.05
N VAL A 105 1.85 -17.61 -1.97
CA VAL A 105 3.28 -18.00 -2.01
C VAL A 105 4.06 -17.56 -0.78
N LEU A 106 3.53 -16.63 0.03
CA LEU A 106 4.17 -16.24 1.28
C LEU A 106 3.97 -17.33 2.35
N ASP A 107 5.05 -17.61 3.08
CA ASP A 107 4.96 -18.35 4.33
C ASP A 107 4.52 -17.41 5.48
N ASP A 108 4.09 -18.00 6.59
CA ASP A 108 3.62 -17.24 7.75
C ASP A 108 4.69 -16.28 8.28
N THR A 109 5.96 -16.68 8.23
CA THR A 109 7.09 -15.88 8.69
C THR A 109 7.28 -14.63 7.86
N THR A 110 7.29 -14.74 6.53
CA THR A 110 7.46 -13.58 5.64
C THR A 110 6.22 -12.70 5.68
N SER A 111 5.02 -13.28 5.75
CA SER A 111 3.78 -12.55 5.93
C SER A 111 3.77 -11.72 7.22
N ALA A 112 4.28 -12.29 8.33
CA ALA A 112 4.44 -11.58 9.60
C ALA A 112 5.46 -10.44 9.51
N THR A 113 6.61 -10.64 8.84
CA THR A 113 7.59 -9.56 8.63
C THR A 113 7.00 -8.41 7.82
N ILE A 114 6.32 -8.69 6.71
CA ILE A 114 5.67 -7.66 5.89
C ILE A 114 4.60 -6.93 6.69
N THR A 115 3.82 -7.67 7.49
CA THR A 115 2.81 -7.10 8.40
C THR A 115 3.45 -6.18 9.44
N SER A 116 4.63 -6.53 9.97
CA SER A 116 5.40 -5.65 10.86
C SER A 116 5.81 -4.35 10.17
N ILE A 117 6.25 -4.40 8.92
CA ILE A 117 6.59 -3.19 8.12
C ILE A 117 5.35 -2.30 7.91
N ILE A 118 4.20 -2.90 7.61
CA ILE A 118 2.91 -2.18 7.50
C ILE A 118 2.57 -1.48 8.83
N HIS A 119 2.71 -2.17 9.97
CA HIS A 119 2.47 -1.58 11.28
C HIS A 119 3.45 -0.46 11.61
N ALA A 120 4.73 -0.60 11.24
CA ALA A 120 5.73 0.44 11.43
C ALA A 120 5.38 1.71 10.63
N ASN A 121 4.92 1.56 9.38
CA ASN A 121 4.43 2.69 8.60
C ASN A 121 3.19 3.32 9.24
N ASN A 122 2.25 2.51 9.72
CA ASN A 122 1.04 3.04 10.37
C ASN A 122 1.37 3.85 11.63
N ALA A 123 2.26 3.32 12.48
CA ALA A 123 2.71 4.02 13.67
C ALA A 123 3.39 5.36 13.34
N PHE A 124 4.18 5.40 12.26
CA PHE A 124 4.80 6.63 11.77
C PHE A 124 3.76 7.65 11.31
N VAL A 125 2.78 7.26 10.49
CA VAL A 125 1.71 8.16 10.02
C VAL A 125 0.87 8.66 11.20
N ILE A 126 0.49 7.79 12.14
CA ILE A 126 -0.25 8.19 13.35
C ILE A 126 0.53 9.22 14.15
N ALA A 127 1.84 9.03 14.34
CA ALA A 127 2.67 9.99 15.05
C ALA A 127 2.66 11.37 14.38
N MET A 128 2.77 11.41 13.05
CA MET A 128 2.72 12.66 12.29
C MET A 128 1.35 13.36 12.39
N LEU A 129 0.25 12.63 12.27
CA LEU A 129 -1.10 13.19 12.33
C LEU A 129 -1.46 13.66 13.75
N LYS A 130 -0.96 12.96 14.77
CA LYS A 130 -1.15 13.34 16.18
C LYS A 130 -0.49 14.69 16.49
N ASP A 131 0.67 14.94 15.90
CA ASP A 131 1.44 16.17 16.14
C ASP A 131 0.95 17.36 15.27
N ASP A 132 0.08 17.10 14.27
CA ASP A 132 -0.60 18.14 13.48
C ASP A 132 -1.86 18.66 14.21
N ASN A 133 -1.68 19.75 14.97
CA ASN A 133 -2.77 20.44 15.64
C ASN A 133 -3.91 20.88 14.69
N THR A 134 -3.60 21.19 13.42
CA THR A 134 -4.63 21.63 12.46
C THR A 134 -5.50 20.46 12.02
N PHE A 135 -4.90 19.29 11.83
CA PHE A 135 -5.63 18.05 11.55
C PHE A 135 -6.56 17.68 12.70
N ILE A 136 -6.06 17.72 13.94
CA ILE A 136 -6.85 17.39 15.14
C ILE A 136 -8.00 18.37 15.35
N GLN A 137 -7.78 19.66 15.15
CA GLN A 137 -8.84 20.67 15.27
C GLN A 137 -9.94 20.46 14.22
N GLU A 138 -9.56 20.22 12.96
CA GLU A 138 -10.50 19.96 11.87
C GLU A 138 -11.31 18.68 12.11
N LEU A 139 -10.66 17.62 12.61
CA LEU A 139 -11.31 16.36 12.98
C LEU A 139 -12.44 16.60 13.99
N PHE A 140 -12.15 17.30 15.09
CA PHE A 140 -13.16 17.60 16.10
C PHE A 140 -14.22 18.58 15.60
N ALA A 141 -13.86 19.56 14.77
CA ALA A 141 -14.82 20.49 14.17
C ALA A 141 -15.84 19.75 13.29
N ARG A 142 -15.39 18.85 12.41
CA ARG A 142 -16.28 18.07 11.54
C ARG A 142 -17.14 17.08 12.31
N LEU A 143 -16.60 16.43 13.34
CA LEU A 143 -17.38 15.52 14.19
C LEU A 143 -18.50 16.24 14.95
N LYS A 144 -18.23 17.45 15.46
CA LYS A 144 -19.19 18.25 16.22
C LYS A 144 -20.17 19.01 15.35
N SER A 145 -19.85 19.22 14.07
CA SER A 145 -20.72 20.00 13.18
C SER A 145 -22.08 19.32 12.96
N PRO A 146 -23.20 20.06 13.11
CA PRO A 146 -24.53 19.57 12.79
C PRO A 146 -24.74 19.40 11.27
N THR A 147 -23.92 20.04 10.44
CA THR A 147 -24.03 19.99 8.96
C THR A 147 -23.28 18.83 8.33
N THR A 148 -22.42 18.13 9.08
CA THR A 148 -21.71 16.95 8.58
C THR A 148 -22.69 15.79 8.38
N SER A 149 -22.69 15.20 7.18
CA SER A 149 -23.56 14.07 6.83
C SER A 149 -23.29 12.85 7.74
N GLN A 150 -24.27 11.97 7.85
CA GLN A 150 -24.13 10.73 8.63
C GLN A 150 -23.02 9.82 8.09
N GLU A 151 -22.85 9.77 6.78
CA GLU A 151 -21.79 9.01 6.12
C GLU A 151 -20.39 9.58 6.45
N SER A 152 -20.21 10.89 6.31
CA SER A 152 -18.95 11.54 6.68
C SER A 152 -18.65 11.39 8.17
N LYS A 153 -19.65 11.43 9.05
CA LYS A 153 -19.45 11.15 10.49
C LYS A 153 -19.00 9.71 10.74
N LYS A 154 -19.59 8.72 10.04
CA LYS A 154 -19.15 7.32 10.14
C LYS A 154 -17.69 7.17 9.71
N ASN A 155 -17.30 7.81 8.61
CA ASN A 155 -15.92 7.80 8.12
C ASN A 155 -14.98 8.45 9.15
N LEU A 156 -15.31 9.63 9.68
CA LEU A 156 -14.48 10.28 10.71
C LEU A 156 -14.36 9.44 11.99
N VAL A 157 -15.44 8.81 12.45
CA VAL A 157 -15.42 7.95 13.64
C VAL A 157 -14.54 6.73 13.41
N GLY A 158 -14.61 6.12 12.23
CA GLY A 158 -13.76 4.97 11.99
C GLY A 158 -12.30 5.37 11.73
N LEU A 159 -12.00 6.54 11.14
CA LEU A 159 -10.64 7.08 11.10
C LEU A 159 -10.05 7.20 12.51
N VAL A 160 -10.85 7.68 13.48
CA VAL A 160 -10.45 7.72 14.89
C VAL A 160 -10.22 6.31 15.44
N LYS A 161 -11.07 5.32 15.11
CA LYS A 161 -10.86 3.93 15.53
C LYS A 161 -9.57 3.34 14.94
N ASP A 162 -9.26 3.60 13.69
CA ASP A 162 -8.05 3.10 13.03
C ASP A 162 -6.80 3.71 13.66
N ILE A 163 -6.82 5.02 13.92
CA ILE A 163 -5.75 5.72 14.65
C ILE A 163 -5.54 5.13 16.05
N LEU A 164 -6.63 4.81 16.78
CA LEU A 164 -6.56 4.31 18.16
C LEU A 164 -6.21 2.82 18.27
N SER A 165 -6.56 2.02 17.26
CA SER A 165 -6.38 0.57 17.31
C SER A 165 -5.03 0.12 16.74
N PHE A 166 -4.24 1.03 16.16
CA PHE A 166 -3.10 0.68 15.29
C PHE A 166 -3.48 -0.30 14.17
N ALA A 167 -4.78 -0.54 13.97
CA ALA A 167 -5.29 -1.32 12.86
C ALA A 167 -4.99 -0.54 11.59
N SER A 168 -4.87 -1.30 10.51
CA SER A 168 -4.64 -0.83 9.16
C SER A 168 -5.26 0.56 8.94
N LEU A 169 -4.43 1.60 8.81
CA LEU A 169 -4.85 2.89 8.25
C LEU A 169 -5.39 2.74 6.80
N ALA A 170 -5.40 1.52 6.27
CA ALA A 170 -6.09 1.14 5.07
C ALA A 170 -7.63 1.23 5.17
N ILE A 171 -8.24 1.27 6.37
CA ILE A 171 -9.70 1.14 6.45
C ILE A 171 -10.43 2.47 6.27
N ILE A 172 -9.90 3.63 6.66
CA ILE A 172 -10.61 4.90 6.38
C ILE A 172 -9.75 5.94 5.70
N GLY A 173 -9.71 5.74 4.38
CA GLY A 173 -9.35 6.73 3.39
C GLY A 173 -8.69 6.16 2.13
N VAL A 174 -8.51 4.84 2.04
CA VAL A 174 -7.62 4.28 1.03
C VAL A 174 -8.38 3.29 0.17
N CYS A 175 -8.89 3.81 -0.95
CA CYS A 175 -9.22 3.05 -2.14
C CYS A 175 -10.51 2.25 -2.02
N GLU A 176 -11.63 2.94 -2.22
CA GLU A 176 -12.77 2.27 -2.85
C GLU A 176 -12.28 1.71 -4.18
N ILE A 177 -12.41 0.39 -4.34
CA ILE A 177 -12.33 -0.24 -5.64
C ILE A 177 -13.54 0.27 -6.41
N LEU A 178 -13.31 1.02 -7.49
CA LEU A 178 -14.38 1.36 -8.43
C LEU A 178 -14.89 0.03 -9.01
N ASN A 179 -16.09 -0.38 -8.59
CA ASN A 179 -16.83 -1.50 -9.18
C ASN A 179 -17.58 -1.05 -10.44
#